data_AF-A0A381EAJ9-F1
#
_entry.id   AF-A0A381EAJ9-F1
#
_cell.length_a   1.000
_cell.length_b   1.000
_cell.length_c   1.000
_cell.angle_alpha   90.00
_cell.angle_beta   90.00
_cell.angle_gamma   90.00
#
_symmetry.space_group_name_H-M   'P 1'
#
loop_
_entity.id
_entity.type
_entity.pdbx_description
1 polymer ?
#
loop_
_entity_poly.entity_id
_entity_poly.type
_entity_poly.pdbx_seq_one_letter_code
_entity_poly.pdbx_strand_id
1 'polypeptide(L)'
;MKKRIILTLAAILAMAANTYAADTPAAATAPATANEAKPAAPADDGAAQEKTVANPMADLEYSDAKECHFKTPDGGKPLPVIHALLASRGMNSNNQAQLLIALGTTIANGCDINEPDAAGLQPLNAAILFNDAEAVQMLLEKGADPYSPIHKANSPIDGMNSFQFLEKIQEKEKARKNGSPRDYSEVATALQKYR
;
A
#
# COMPACT_ATOMS: atom_id res chain seq x y z
N MET A 1 -16.84 -41.72 -50.14
CA MET A 1 -18.20 -41.44 -49.67
C MET A 1 -18.17 -40.07 -48.98
N LYS A 2 -18.45 -38.94 -49.67
CA LYS A 2 -19.73 -38.19 -49.69
C LYS A 2 -20.35 -38.08 -48.27
N LYS A 3 -20.54 -36.92 -47.61
CA LYS A 3 -20.75 -35.52 -48.05
C LYS A 3 -20.17 -34.51 -47.03
N ARG A 4 -19.73 -33.38 -47.60
CA ARG A 4 -19.38 -32.10 -46.98
C ARG A 4 -20.62 -31.36 -46.48
N ILE A 5 -20.51 -30.63 -45.37
CA ILE A 5 -21.34 -29.43 -45.12
C ILE A 5 -20.38 -28.26 -44.88
N ILE A 6 -20.43 -27.34 -45.83
CA ILE A 6 -19.79 -26.03 -45.84
C ILE A 6 -20.91 -25.06 -45.45
N LEU A 7 -20.66 -24.17 -44.49
CA LEU A 7 -21.33 -22.87 -44.46
C LEU A 7 -20.29 -21.80 -44.15
N THR A 8 -19.82 -21.19 -45.23
CA THR A 8 -19.19 -19.86 -45.28
C THR A 8 -20.28 -18.81 -45.48
N LEU A 9 -20.24 -17.71 -44.74
CA LEU A 9 -20.62 -16.35 -45.19
C LEU A 9 -20.19 -15.40 -44.04
N ALA A 10 -19.03 -14.74 -44.12
CA ALA A 10 -18.80 -13.49 -44.86
C ALA A 10 -19.55 -12.28 -44.28
N ALA A 11 -18.76 -11.40 -43.64
CA ALA A 11 -18.77 -9.94 -43.71
C ALA A 11 -20.06 -9.17 -43.42
N ILE A 12 -20.04 -8.36 -42.34
CA ILE A 12 -20.31 -6.92 -42.47
C ILE A 12 -19.23 -6.14 -41.69
N LEU A 13 -18.45 -5.43 -42.49
CA LEU A 13 -17.52 -4.35 -42.20
C LEU A 13 -18.30 -3.04 -42.01
N ALA A 14 -17.73 -2.10 -41.23
CA ALA A 14 -17.85 -0.62 -41.28
C ALA A 14 -18.17 -0.06 -39.88
N MET A 15 -17.20 0.57 -39.22
CA MET A 15 -16.80 1.98 -39.41
C MET A 15 -17.94 2.96 -39.10
N ALA A 16 -17.83 3.60 -37.94
CA ALA A 16 -18.16 5.00 -37.79
C ALA A 16 -17.07 5.64 -36.92
N ALA A 17 -16.13 6.30 -37.59
CA ALA A 17 -15.49 7.46 -37.02
C ALA A 17 -16.58 8.52 -36.83
N ASN A 18 -16.59 9.20 -35.68
CA ASN A 18 -17.09 10.56 -35.64
C ASN A 18 -16.16 11.41 -34.79
N THR A 19 -15.21 12.00 -35.50
CA THR A 19 -14.59 13.27 -35.17
C THR A 19 -15.66 14.36 -35.03
N TYR A 20 -15.57 15.17 -33.99
CA TYR A 20 -15.97 16.57 -34.09
C TYR A 20 -15.00 17.42 -33.25
N ALA A 21 -14.02 18.01 -33.95
CA ALA A 21 -13.53 19.37 -33.65
C ALA A 21 -14.71 20.33 -33.94
N ALA A 22 -14.90 21.48 -33.30
CA ALA A 22 -14.05 22.65 -33.08
C ALA A 22 -14.89 23.58 -32.15
N ASP A 23 -14.43 24.65 -31.50
CA ASP A 23 -13.71 25.82 -32.01
C ASP A 23 -13.25 26.67 -30.81
N THR A 24 -12.05 27.24 -30.90
CA THR A 24 -11.65 28.47 -30.22
C THR A 24 -12.21 29.69 -30.98
N PRO A 25 -12.13 30.94 -30.48
CA PRO A 25 -10.95 31.73 -30.88
C PRO A 25 -10.44 32.83 -29.92
N ALA A 26 -9.14 33.12 -30.11
CA ALA A 26 -8.44 34.43 -30.13
C ALA A 26 -8.27 35.24 -28.81
N ALA A 27 -7.21 36.03 -28.60
CA ALA A 27 -6.17 36.61 -29.48
C ALA A 27 -4.86 36.89 -28.68
N ALA A 28 -3.67 36.62 -29.23
CA ALA A 28 -2.68 37.58 -29.80
C ALA A 28 -1.83 38.32 -28.73
N THR A 29 -0.50 38.51 -28.84
CA THR A 29 0.36 38.89 -29.97
C THR A 29 1.85 38.56 -29.72
N ALA A 30 2.59 38.21 -30.78
CA ALA A 30 4.06 38.24 -30.88
C ALA A 30 4.57 39.66 -31.25
N PRO A 31 5.89 39.95 -31.42
CA PRO A 31 6.66 39.45 -32.59
C PRO A 31 8.18 39.15 -32.38
N ALA A 32 8.69 38.28 -33.29
CA ALA A 32 9.96 38.28 -34.08
C ALA A 32 11.33 38.59 -33.39
N THR A 33 12.47 37.97 -33.75
CA THR A 33 13.02 37.69 -35.10
C THR A 33 13.99 36.49 -35.14
N ALA A 34 14.15 35.96 -36.36
CA ALA A 34 14.98 34.83 -36.79
C ALA A 34 16.51 35.05 -36.76
N ASN A 35 17.28 33.96 -36.70
CA ASN A 35 18.32 33.69 -37.70
C ASN A 35 18.73 32.19 -37.74
N GLU A 36 19.00 31.68 -38.94
CA GLU A 36 19.34 30.29 -39.29
C GLU A 36 20.85 30.01 -39.21
N ALA A 37 21.23 28.78 -38.83
CA ALA A 37 22.37 28.02 -39.40
C ALA A 37 22.40 26.56 -38.86
N LYS A 38 22.60 25.58 -39.76
CA LYS A 38 22.83 24.13 -39.55
C LYS A 38 23.97 23.70 -40.51
N PRO A 39 24.71 22.56 -40.39
CA PRO A 39 24.84 21.53 -39.32
C PRO A 39 26.31 21.24 -38.89
N ALA A 40 26.49 20.63 -37.71
CA ALA A 40 27.55 19.63 -37.51
C ALA A 40 27.11 18.61 -36.43
N ALA A 41 27.30 17.33 -36.73
CA ALA A 41 27.30 16.20 -35.79
C ALA A 41 28.64 15.44 -36.03
N PRO A 42 29.11 14.50 -35.18
CA PRO A 42 28.41 13.87 -34.05
C PRO A 42 29.23 13.67 -32.75
N ALA A 43 28.55 13.11 -31.74
CA ALA A 43 29.02 12.29 -30.62
C ALA A 43 29.81 12.95 -29.46
N ASP A 44 29.25 12.91 -28.25
CA ASP A 44 29.65 11.91 -27.23
C ASP A 44 28.64 11.92 -26.07
N ASP A 45 28.21 10.74 -25.66
CA ASP A 45 27.18 10.47 -24.67
C ASP A 45 27.75 10.67 -23.25
N GLY A 46 27.53 11.86 -22.69
CA GLY A 46 27.75 12.11 -21.28
C GLY A 46 26.60 11.53 -20.45
N ALA A 47 26.68 10.24 -20.12
CA ALA A 47 25.81 9.56 -19.18
C ALA A 47 25.74 10.35 -17.85
N ALA A 48 24.64 11.07 -17.64
CA ALA A 48 24.26 11.49 -16.30
C ALA A 48 24.01 10.20 -15.50
N GLN A 49 24.93 9.90 -14.58
CA GLN A 49 24.70 8.88 -13.57
C GLN A 49 23.46 9.29 -12.77
N GLU A 50 22.34 8.69 -13.13
CA GLU A 50 21.15 8.61 -12.30
C GLU A 50 21.64 8.03 -10.96
N LYS A 51 21.67 8.87 -9.93
CA LYS A 51 22.01 8.46 -8.58
C LYS A 51 20.95 7.46 -8.19
N THR A 52 21.24 6.18 -8.33
CA THR A 52 20.43 5.07 -7.87
C THR A 52 20.15 5.32 -6.40
N VAL A 53 18.95 5.82 -6.11
CA VAL A 53 18.45 5.88 -4.75
C VAL A 53 18.39 4.42 -4.35
N ALA A 54 19.33 3.99 -3.50
CA ALA A 54 19.37 2.63 -3.00
C ALA A 54 17.95 2.27 -2.54
N ASN A 55 17.32 1.31 -3.20
CA ASN A 55 16.01 0.84 -2.80
C ASN A 55 16.22 0.11 -1.47
N PRO A 56 15.79 0.66 -0.32
CA PRO A 56 16.04 0.03 0.97
C PRO A 56 15.32 -1.32 1.10
N MET A 57 14.41 -1.66 0.17
CA MET A 57 13.75 -2.96 0.08
C MET A 57 14.51 -3.97 -0.80
N ALA A 58 15.52 -3.57 -1.59
CA ALA A 58 16.22 -4.47 -2.51
C ALA A 58 17.08 -5.51 -1.79
N ASP A 59 17.48 -5.23 -0.54
CA ASP A 59 18.27 -6.12 0.30
C ASP A 59 17.39 -6.92 1.30
N LEU A 60 16.06 -6.77 1.25
CA LEU A 60 15.16 -7.56 2.09
C LEU A 60 14.97 -8.96 1.48
N GLU A 61 15.48 -9.97 2.17
CA GLU A 61 15.28 -11.36 1.80
C GLU A 61 14.06 -11.95 2.52
N TYR A 62 13.22 -12.68 1.78
CA TYR A 62 12.16 -13.49 2.40
C TYR A 62 12.73 -14.75 3.05
N SER A 63 12.16 -15.16 4.19
CA SER A 63 12.52 -16.41 4.88
C SER A 63 11.66 -17.60 4.45
N ASP A 64 10.60 -17.37 3.68
CA ASP A 64 9.68 -18.40 3.21
C ASP A 64 9.30 -18.18 1.74
N ALA A 65 8.82 -19.25 1.10
CA ALA A 65 8.45 -19.24 -0.32
C ALA A 65 7.13 -18.52 -0.63
N LYS A 66 6.29 -18.25 0.39
CA LYS A 66 5.06 -17.47 0.23
C LYS A 66 5.31 -15.97 0.31
N GLU A 67 6.55 -15.57 0.61
CA GLU A 67 6.94 -14.18 0.80
C GLU A 67 6.13 -13.51 1.92
N CYS A 68 5.80 -14.26 2.97
CA CYS A 68 5.03 -13.76 4.12
C CYS A 68 5.91 -13.28 5.27
N HIS A 69 7.18 -13.64 5.26
CA HIS A 69 8.15 -13.25 6.27
C HIS A 69 9.45 -12.75 5.67
N PHE A 70 9.95 -11.65 6.20
CA PHE A 70 11.31 -11.21 5.96
C PHE A 70 12.27 -11.88 6.95
N LYS A 71 13.46 -12.24 6.48
CA LYS A 71 14.58 -12.57 7.35
C LYS A 71 14.95 -11.33 8.16
N THR A 72 15.21 -11.52 9.44
CA THR A 72 15.77 -10.44 10.25
C THR A 72 17.30 -10.44 10.12
N PRO A 73 17.95 -9.26 10.09
CA PRO A 73 19.41 -9.18 9.93
C PRO A 73 20.21 -9.88 11.03
N ASP A 74 19.63 -10.00 12.22
CA ASP A 74 20.24 -10.63 13.39
C ASP A 74 20.03 -12.14 13.47
N GLY A 75 19.36 -12.75 12.48
CA GLY A 75 18.99 -14.17 12.50
C GLY A 75 17.94 -14.52 13.56
N GLY A 76 17.25 -13.51 14.11
CA GLY A 76 16.11 -13.65 14.99
C GLY A 76 14.88 -14.25 14.30
N LYS A 77 13.73 -14.15 14.99
CA LYS A 77 12.46 -14.61 14.43
C LYS A 77 12.12 -13.80 13.18
N PRO A 78 11.72 -14.43 12.07
CA PRO A 78 11.32 -13.71 10.87
C PRO A 78 10.23 -12.67 11.16
N LEU A 79 10.30 -11.53 10.45
CA LEU A 79 9.33 -10.44 10.58
C LEU A 79 8.17 -10.68 9.62
N PRO A 80 6.92 -10.83 10.09
CA PRO A 80 5.79 -10.98 9.18
C PRO A 80 5.61 -9.71 8.34
N VAL A 81 5.41 -9.89 7.04
CA VAL A 81 5.41 -8.80 6.05
C VAL A 81 4.27 -7.81 6.29
N ILE A 82 3.12 -8.30 6.75
CA ILE A 82 1.98 -7.42 7.09
C ILE A 82 2.38 -6.40 8.17
N HIS A 83 3.14 -6.83 9.19
CA HIS A 83 3.65 -5.94 10.24
C HIS A 83 4.69 -4.96 9.71
N ALA A 84 5.58 -5.41 8.84
CA ALA A 84 6.57 -4.54 8.19
C ALA A 84 5.88 -3.43 7.37
N LEU A 85 4.84 -3.78 6.60
CA LEU A 85 4.06 -2.82 5.82
C LEU A 85 3.41 -1.77 6.73
N LEU A 86 2.74 -2.20 7.80
CA LEU A 86 2.11 -1.29 8.76
C LEU A 86 3.12 -0.34 9.41
N ALA A 87 4.30 -0.85 9.78
CA ALA A 87 5.37 -0.06 10.37
C ALA A 87 6.05 0.92 9.38
N SER A 88 5.95 0.66 8.08
CA SER A 88 6.54 1.51 7.03
C SER A 88 5.74 2.77 6.70
N ARG A 89 4.55 2.95 7.29
CA ARG A 89 3.67 4.11 7.03
C ARG A 89 4.44 5.41 7.22
N GLY A 90 4.53 6.20 6.14
CA GLY A 90 5.16 7.52 6.16
C GLY A 90 6.70 7.52 6.10
N MET A 91 7.35 6.37 5.88
CA MET A 91 8.82 6.28 5.74
C MET A 91 9.33 6.67 4.34
N ASN A 92 8.46 7.00 3.39
CA ASN A 92 8.76 7.32 1.99
C ASN A 92 7.58 8.05 1.32
N SER A 93 7.64 8.29 0.00
CA SER A 93 6.52 8.79 -0.80
C SER A 93 5.32 7.82 -0.89
N ASN A 94 5.33 6.70 -0.14
CA ASN A 94 4.21 5.78 -0.11
C ASN A 94 3.06 6.45 0.62
N ASN A 95 2.09 6.88 -0.17
CA ASN A 95 0.83 7.36 0.37
C ASN A 95 0.01 6.18 0.90
N GLN A 96 -1.01 6.52 1.67
CA GLN A 96 -1.93 5.58 2.28
C GLN A 96 -2.48 4.54 1.29
N ALA A 97 -2.80 4.95 0.05
CA ALA A 97 -3.33 4.05 -0.96
C ALA A 97 -2.35 2.93 -1.34
N GLN A 98 -1.04 3.22 -1.42
CA GLN A 98 -0.03 2.19 -1.71
C GLN A 98 0.09 1.18 -0.57
N LEU A 99 0.04 1.64 0.68
CA LEU A 99 0.02 0.75 1.85
C LEU A 99 -1.17 -0.20 1.78
N LEU A 100 -2.37 0.32 1.53
CA LEU A 100 -3.59 -0.48 1.46
C LEU A 100 -3.56 -1.49 0.30
N ILE A 101 -3.02 -1.11 -0.87
CA ILE A 101 -2.82 -2.04 -2.00
C ILE A 101 -1.84 -3.16 -1.61
N ALA A 102 -0.73 -2.82 -0.97
CA ALA A 102 0.27 -3.79 -0.54
C ALA A 102 -0.34 -4.77 0.50
N LEU A 103 -1.02 -4.25 1.53
CA LEU A 103 -1.72 -5.07 2.52
C LEU A 103 -2.73 -6.01 1.85
N GLY A 104 -3.57 -5.48 0.97
CA GLY A 104 -4.56 -6.28 0.26
C GLY A 104 -3.94 -7.39 -0.59
N THR A 105 -2.80 -7.10 -1.23
CA THR A 105 -2.05 -8.07 -2.06
C THR A 105 -1.41 -9.16 -1.18
N THR A 106 -0.72 -8.78 -0.11
CA THR A 106 -0.08 -9.72 0.82
C THR A 106 -1.09 -10.68 1.46
N ILE A 107 -2.26 -10.17 1.87
CA ILE A 107 -3.34 -11.00 2.41
C ILE A 107 -3.92 -11.92 1.32
N ALA A 108 -4.13 -11.42 0.10
CA ALA A 108 -4.62 -12.23 -1.01
C ALA A 108 -3.65 -13.35 -1.41
N ASN A 109 -2.35 -13.14 -1.20
CA ASN A 109 -1.30 -14.15 -1.41
C ASN A 109 -1.24 -15.21 -0.29
N GLY A 110 -2.11 -15.13 0.71
CA GLY A 110 -2.26 -16.16 1.74
C GLY A 110 -1.34 -15.98 2.95
N CYS A 111 -0.81 -14.77 3.18
CA CYS A 111 -0.20 -14.43 4.45
C CYS A 111 -1.27 -14.31 5.53
N ASP A 112 -0.96 -14.82 6.72
CA ASP A 112 -1.92 -14.90 7.81
C ASP A 112 -2.20 -13.50 8.38
N ILE A 113 -3.43 -13.04 8.20
CA ILE A 113 -3.91 -11.73 8.66
C ILE A 113 -3.92 -11.60 10.18
N ASN A 114 -3.83 -12.71 10.91
CA ASN A 114 -3.87 -12.77 12.37
C ASN A 114 -2.50 -13.11 12.98
N GLU A 115 -1.45 -13.25 12.18
CA GLU A 115 -0.13 -13.65 12.66
C GLU A 115 0.50 -12.58 13.57
N PRO A 116 0.77 -12.92 14.84
CA PRO A 116 1.35 -11.96 15.76
C PRO A 116 2.82 -11.67 15.44
N ASP A 117 3.25 -10.44 15.68
CA ASP A 117 4.67 -10.07 15.65
C ASP A 117 5.44 -10.64 16.85
N ALA A 118 6.73 -10.33 16.93
CA ALA A 118 7.58 -10.75 18.05
C ALA A 118 7.12 -10.20 19.43
N ALA A 119 6.28 -9.15 19.45
CA ALA A 119 5.70 -8.59 20.65
C ALA A 119 4.30 -9.16 20.98
N GLY A 120 3.80 -10.13 20.21
CA GLY A 120 2.48 -10.73 20.40
C GLY A 120 1.33 -9.88 19.86
N LEU A 121 1.61 -8.81 19.11
CA LEU A 121 0.59 -7.98 18.49
C LEU A 121 0.21 -8.58 17.15
N GLN A 122 -1.09 -8.83 16.93
CA GLN A 122 -1.61 -9.12 15.60
C GLN A 122 -1.61 -7.87 14.71
N PRO A 123 -1.71 -8.00 13.38
CA PRO A 123 -1.69 -6.87 12.46
C PRO A 123 -2.74 -5.80 12.78
N LEU A 124 -3.93 -6.23 13.22
CA LEU A 124 -4.98 -5.30 13.65
C LEU A 124 -4.53 -4.44 14.85
N ASN A 125 -3.82 -5.02 15.81
CA ASN A 125 -3.28 -4.28 16.95
C ASN A 125 -2.17 -3.30 16.53
N ALA A 126 -1.34 -3.67 15.55
CA ALA A 126 -0.34 -2.75 14.99
C ALA A 126 -1.01 -1.57 14.27
N ALA A 127 -2.03 -1.82 13.45
CA ALA A 127 -2.79 -0.75 12.78
C ALA A 127 -3.47 0.19 13.80
N ILE A 128 -4.02 -0.35 14.90
CA ILE A 128 -4.53 0.42 16.02
C ILE A 128 -3.40 1.27 16.64
N LEU A 129 -2.24 0.69 16.96
CA LEU A 129 -1.12 1.40 17.59
C LEU A 129 -0.63 2.60 16.76
N PHE A 130 -0.60 2.43 15.42
CA PHE A 130 -0.23 3.48 14.47
C PHE A 130 -1.35 4.50 14.20
N ASN A 131 -2.53 4.31 14.80
CA ASN A 131 -3.73 5.12 14.58
C ASN A 131 -4.14 5.18 13.09
N ASP A 132 -4.06 4.04 12.40
CA ASP A 132 -4.39 3.91 10.98
C ASP A 132 -5.81 3.36 10.81
N ALA A 133 -6.80 4.25 10.80
CA ALA A 133 -8.21 3.87 10.71
C ALA A 133 -8.54 3.12 9.41
N GLU A 134 -7.89 3.46 8.30
CA GLU A 134 -8.13 2.80 7.01
C GLU A 134 -7.54 1.39 6.97
N ALA A 135 -6.34 1.19 7.52
CA ALA A 135 -5.77 -0.15 7.66
C ALA A 135 -6.58 -1.00 8.65
N VAL A 136 -7.04 -0.42 9.76
CA VAL A 136 -7.96 -1.08 10.70
C VAL A 136 -9.22 -1.55 9.97
N GLN A 137 -9.86 -0.66 9.21
CA GLN A 137 -11.06 -0.99 8.44
C GLN A 137 -10.79 -2.12 7.44
N MET A 138 -9.74 -2.02 6.64
CA MET A 138 -9.39 -3.03 5.64
C MET A 138 -9.11 -4.41 6.27
N LEU A 139 -8.36 -4.45 7.38
CA LEU A 139 -8.01 -5.69 8.06
C LEU A 139 -9.28 -6.39 8.59
N LEU A 140 -10.19 -5.63 9.21
CA LEU A 140 -11.47 -6.15 9.69
C LEU A 140 -12.36 -6.65 8.54
N GLU A 141 -12.46 -5.89 7.45
CA GLU A 141 -13.22 -6.29 6.25
C GLU A 141 -12.67 -7.58 5.61
N LYS A 142 -11.38 -7.85 5.78
CA LYS A 142 -10.71 -9.08 5.32
C LYS A 142 -10.70 -10.21 6.34
N GLY A 143 -11.35 -10.03 7.50
CA GLY A 143 -11.54 -11.08 8.50
C GLY A 143 -10.45 -11.18 9.56
N ALA A 144 -9.72 -10.10 9.84
CA ALA A 144 -8.89 -10.03 11.04
C ALA A 144 -9.76 -10.19 12.29
N ASP A 145 -9.30 -10.98 13.26
CA ASP A 145 -10.03 -11.25 14.49
C ASP A 145 -9.74 -10.19 15.57
N PRO A 146 -10.71 -9.35 15.97
CA PRO A 146 -10.51 -8.34 17.00
C PRO A 146 -10.60 -8.89 18.44
N TYR A 147 -10.96 -10.16 18.62
CA TYR A 147 -11.14 -10.78 19.94
C TYR A 147 -9.95 -11.65 20.37
N SER A 148 -9.02 -11.95 19.46
CA SER A 148 -7.81 -12.69 19.76
C SER A 148 -6.94 -11.96 20.79
N PRO A 149 -6.48 -12.65 21.85
CA PRO A 149 -5.70 -12.01 22.91
C PRO A 149 -4.26 -11.74 22.48
N ILE A 150 -3.74 -10.58 22.87
CA ILE A 150 -2.32 -10.26 22.81
C ILE A 150 -1.57 -11.17 23.79
N HIS A 151 -0.49 -11.79 23.34
CA HIS A 151 0.38 -12.63 24.17
C HIS A 151 1.74 -11.99 24.36
N LYS A 152 1.90 -11.24 25.46
CA LYS A 152 3.12 -10.52 25.79
C LYS A 152 3.40 -10.61 27.29
N ALA A 153 4.05 -11.69 27.70
CA ALA A 153 4.34 -11.99 29.10
C ALA A 153 4.93 -10.79 29.86
N ASN A 154 4.47 -10.59 31.09
CA ASN A 154 4.87 -9.48 31.98
C ASN A 154 4.56 -8.08 31.42
N SER A 155 3.59 -7.97 30.49
CA SER A 155 3.15 -6.69 29.94
C SER A 155 1.73 -6.34 30.40
N PRO A 156 1.43 -5.05 30.67
CA PRO A 156 0.07 -4.62 31.00
C PRO A 156 -0.98 -4.85 29.91
N ILE A 157 -0.57 -5.23 28.69
CA ILE A 157 -1.46 -5.52 27.57
C ILE A 157 -1.65 -7.03 27.34
N ASP A 158 -0.98 -7.88 28.14
CA ASP A 158 -1.12 -9.32 28.05
C ASP A 158 -2.58 -9.74 28.30
N GLY A 159 -3.11 -10.60 27.45
CA GLY A 159 -4.51 -11.04 27.49
C GLY A 159 -5.54 -10.03 26.96
N MET A 160 -5.13 -8.82 26.56
CA MET A 160 -6.05 -7.85 25.96
C MET A 160 -6.41 -8.24 24.53
N ASN A 161 -7.67 -8.07 24.16
CA ASN A 161 -8.08 -8.06 22.75
C ASN A 161 -7.95 -6.65 22.13
N SER A 162 -8.26 -6.50 20.84
CA SER A 162 -8.09 -5.23 20.13
C SER A 162 -8.92 -4.08 20.70
N PHE A 163 -10.11 -4.36 21.22
CA PHE A 163 -10.96 -3.34 21.87
C PHE A 163 -10.34 -2.83 23.17
N GLN A 164 -9.92 -3.75 24.04
CA GLN A 164 -9.27 -3.43 25.30
C GLN A 164 -7.94 -2.71 25.08
N PHE A 165 -7.20 -3.11 24.04
CA PHE A 165 -5.96 -2.47 23.65
C PHE A 165 -6.17 -1.01 23.21
N LEU A 166 -7.20 -0.75 22.38
CA LEU A 166 -7.58 0.61 21.98
C LEU A 166 -7.99 1.46 23.20
N GLU A 167 -8.83 0.92 24.08
CA GLU A 167 -9.23 1.60 25.33
C GLU A 167 -7.99 1.98 26.14
N LYS A 168 -7.03 1.05 26.26
CA LYS A 168 -5.77 1.31 26.97
C LYS A 168 -4.92 2.41 26.35
N ILE A 169 -4.89 2.49 25.02
CA ILE A 169 -4.20 3.56 24.30
C ILE A 169 -4.90 4.90 24.55
N GLN A 170 -6.22 4.95 24.43
CA GLN A 170 -7.00 6.17 24.66
C GLN A 170 -6.87 6.68 26.10
N GLU A 171 -6.81 5.80 27.10
CA GLU A 171 -6.47 6.18 28.48
C GLU A 171 -5.12 6.89 28.57
N LYS A 172 -4.09 6.33 27.91
CA LYS A 172 -2.74 6.92 27.91
C LYS A 172 -2.70 8.27 27.19
N GLU A 173 -3.41 8.41 26.07
CA GLU A 173 -3.49 9.68 25.33
C GLU A 173 -4.22 10.75 26.14
N LYS A 174 -5.28 10.41 26.89
CA LYS A 174 -5.95 11.34 27.82
C LYS A 174 -5.04 11.79 28.95
N ALA A 175 -4.16 10.92 29.44
CA ALA A 175 -3.21 11.23 30.50
C ALA A 175 -1.92 11.90 30.00
N ARG A 176 -1.78 12.12 28.68
CA ARG A 176 -0.58 12.68 28.05
C ARG A 176 -0.37 14.12 28.49
N LYS A 177 0.76 14.38 29.15
CA LYS A 177 1.14 15.72 29.64
C LYS A 177 1.91 16.55 28.61
N ASN A 178 2.54 15.89 27.62
CA ASN A 178 3.43 16.53 26.66
C ASN A 178 2.84 16.42 25.26
N GLY A 179 2.58 17.55 24.61
CA GLY A 179 1.97 17.66 23.28
C GLY A 179 0.47 17.30 23.24
N SER A 180 -0.20 17.61 22.13
CA SER A 180 -1.64 17.36 21.97
C SER A 180 -1.96 15.85 21.93
N PRO A 181 -2.92 15.33 22.70
CA PRO A 181 -3.37 13.94 22.60
C PRO A 181 -3.68 13.57 21.15
N ARG A 182 -3.27 12.38 20.71
CA ARG A 182 -3.68 11.86 19.40
C ARG A 182 -5.16 11.50 19.43
N ASP A 183 -5.88 11.83 18.37
CA ASP A 183 -7.28 11.46 18.22
C ASP A 183 -7.43 10.07 17.59
N TYR A 184 -8.12 9.18 18.31
CA TYR A 184 -8.40 7.80 17.90
C TYR A 184 -9.88 7.58 17.54
N SER A 185 -10.64 8.66 17.35
CA SER A 185 -12.08 8.61 17.06
C SER A 185 -12.41 7.78 15.80
N GLU A 186 -11.63 7.91 14.74
CA GLU A 186 -11.81 7.15 13.50
C GLU A 186 -11.51 5.65 13.69
N VAL A 187 -10.41 5.31 14.39
CA VAL A 187 -10.09 3.92 14.74
C VAL A 187 -11.19 3.31 15.61
N ALA A 188 -11.67 4.05 16.60
CA ALA A 188 -12.77 3.61 17.46
C ALA A 188 -14.05 3.35 16.67
N THR A 189 -14.36 4.24 15.73
CA THR A 189 -15.52 4.10 14.84
C THR A 189 -15.40 2.87 13.94
N ALA A 190 -14.22 2.62 13.37
CA ALA A 190 -13.96 1.46 12.53
C ALA A 190 -14.12 0.15 13.33
N LEU A 191 -13.53 0.08 14.52
CA LEU A 191 -13.55 -1.11 15.36
C LEU A 191 -14.95 -1.37 15.94
N GLN A 192 -15.71 -0.34 16.32
CA GLN A 192 -17.05 -0.47 16.91
C GLN A 192 -18.05 -1.20 16.02
N LYS A 193 -17.89 -1.13 14.68
CA LYS A 193 -18.75 -1.86 13.73
C LYS A 193 -18.68 -3.38 13.88
N TYR A 194 -17.65 -3.88 14.56
CA TYR A 194 -17.35 -5.31 14.72
C TYR A 194 -17.47 -5.77 16.18
N ARG A 195 -18.16 -5.00 17.05
CA ARG A 195 -18.47 -5.40 18.44
C ARG A 195 -19.62 -6.39 18.55
#